data_AF-A0A1Y3B2H3-F1
#
_entry.id   AF-A0A1Y3B2H3-F1
#
_cell.length_a   1.000
_cell.length_b   1.000
_cell.length_c   1.000
_cell.angle_alpha   90.00
_cell.angle_beta   90.00
_cell.angle_gamma   90.00
#
_symmetry.space_group_name_H-M   'P 1'
#
loop_
_entity.id
_entity.type
_entity.pdbx_description
1 polymer ?
#
loop_
_entity_poly.entity_id
_entity_poly.type
_entity_poly.pdbx_seq_one_letter_code
_entity_poly.pdbx_strand_id
1 'polypeptide(L)'
;LILPRIIAVEDAGQLFRSVGFFTFTVILGILVHGLLILPGIYYLIVRKNPYRFILNQGEALLTAFGTASSTATLPSSIACLEEKNKVNRNVVRFVVPIGATINMDGTALYEAVAAIFIAQSREVDMDFARVLIVSITATAASVGAAGIPQVNLTGNKEMH
;
A
#
# COMPACT_ATOMS: atom_id res chain seq x y z
N LEU A 1 -10.91 -16.98 -18.21
CA LEU A 1 -11.00 -17.01 -16.73
C LEU A 1 -12.06 -16.04 -16.16
N ILE A 2 -12.25 -14.84 -16.72
CA ILE A 2 -13.22 -13.85 -16.22
C ILE A 2 -14.65 -14.07 -16.79
N LEU A 3 -14.76 -14.46 -18.06
CA LEU A 3 -16.04 -14.67 -18.76
C LEU A 3 -17.02 -15.65 -18.08
N PRO A 4 -16.61 -16.83 -17.57
CA PRO A 4 -17.55 -17.73 -16.89
C PRO A 4 -18.05 -17.17 -15.56
N ARG A 5 -17.24 -16.35 -14.87
CA ARG A 5 -17.63 -15.72 -13.60
C ARG A 5 -18.62 -14.58 -13.78
N ILE A 6 -18.59 -13.88 -14.91
CA ILE A 6 -19.56 -12.83 -15.25
C ILE A 6 -20.93 -13.45 -15.60
N ILE A 7 -20.93 -14.59 -16.31
CA ILE A 7 -22.15 -15.30 -16.71
C ILE A 7 -22.83 -15.98 -15.51
N ALA A 8 -22.08 -16.34 -14.46
CA ALA A 8 -22.60 -16.91 -13.21
C ALA A 8 -23.10 -15.87 -12.20
N VAL A 9 -23.04 -14.56 -12.50
CA VAL A 9 -23.56 -13.52 -11.61
C VAL A 9 -25.06 -13.37 -11.87
N GLU A 10 -25.86 -14.16 -11.15
CA GLU A 10 -27.33 -14.00 -11.15
C GLU A 10 -27.75 -12.67 -10.48
N ASP A 11 -26.87 -12.05 -9.69
CA ASP A 11 -27.17 -10.84 -8.93
C ASP A 11 -26.00 -9.83 -8.92
N ALA A 12 -25.91 -9.02 -9.98
CA ALA A 12 -24.86 -8.01 -10.13
C ALA A 12 -24.85 -7.01 -8.96
N GLY A 13 -26.01 -6.71 -8.38
CA GLY A 13 -26.14 -5.79 -7.25
C GLY A 13 -25.39 -6.27 -6.01
N GLN A 14 -25.45 -7.56 -5.72
CA GLN A 14 -24.75 -8.15 -4.58
C GLN A 14 -23.22 -8.14 -4.78
N LEU A 15 -22.76 -8.37 -6.01
CA LEU A 15 -21.32 -8.31 -6.34
C LEU A 15 -20.78 -6.88 -6.19
N PHE A 16 -21.47 -5.87 -6.72
CA PHE A 16 -21.08 -4.47 -6.55
C PHE A 16 -21.04 -4.05 -5.09
N ARG A 17 -22.01 -4.51 -4.28
CA ARG A 17 -22.06 -4.22 -2.85
C ARG A 17 -20.86 -4.83 -2.11
N SER A 18 -20.53 -6.09 -2.38
CA SER A 18 -19.41 -6.78 -1.74
C SER A 18 -18.06 -6.18 -2.11
N VAL A 19 -17.84 -5.86 -3.39
CA VAL A 19 -16.62 -5.16 -3.85
C VAL A 19 -16.56 -3.75 -3.26
N GLY A 20 -17.70 -3.05 -3.18
CA GLY A 20 -17.78 -1.74 -2.55
C GLY A 20 -17.34 -1.75 -1.09
N PHE A 21 -17.82 -2.71 -0.29
CA PHE A 21 -17.37 -2.87 1.10
C PHE A 21 -15.90 -3.24 1.21
N PHE A 22 -15.40 -4.10 0.33
CA PHE A 22 -13.97 -4.44 0.26
C PHE A 22 -13.12 -3.18 0.00
N THR A 23 -13.42 -2.43 -1.06
CA THR A 23 -12.70 -1.20 -1.41
C THR A 23 -12.77 -0.17 -0.28
N PHE A 24 -13.96 0.02 0.31
CA PHE A 24 -14.12 0.91 1.45
C PHE A 24 -13.25 0.50 2.65
N THR A 25 -13.21 -0.80 2.96
CA THR A 25 -12.41 -1.33 4.08
C THR A 25 -10.91 -1.10 3.86
N VAL A 26 -10.41 -1.34 2.64
CA VAL A 26 -9.00 -1.10 2.30
C VAL A 26 -8.66 0.39 2.40
N ILE A 27 -9.47 1.26 1.79
CA ILE A 27 -9.25 2.72 1.85
C ILE A 27 -9.26 3.21 3.29
N LEU A 28 -10.25 2.79 4.09
CA LEU A 28 -10.35 3.16 5.49
C LEU A 28 -9.12 2.69 6.28
N GLY A 29 -8.68 1.45 6.06
CA GLY A 29 -7.48 0.90 6.71
C GLY A 29 -6.21 1.70 6.37
N ILE A 30 -6.00 2.03 5.10
CA ILE A 30 -4.86 2.85 4.65
C ILE A 30 -4.93 4.25 5.24
N LEU A 31 -6.11 4.88 5.28
CA LEU A 31 -6.29 6.21 5.87
C LEU A 31 -6.02 6.21 7.38
N VAL A 32 -6.52 5.21 8.11
CA VAL A 32 -6.26 5.06 9.55
C VAL A 32 -4.77 4.84 9.80
N HIS A 33 -4.12 3.96 9.02
CA HIS A 33 -2.69 3.70 9.14
C HIS A 33 -1.85 4.94 8.85
N GLY A 34 -2.14 5.61 7.73
CA GLY A 34 -1.39 6.78 7.25
C GLY A 34 -1.63 8.07 8.01
N LEU A 35 -2.82 8.29 8.57
CA LEU A 35 -3.20 9.55 9.22
C LEU A 35 -3.27 9.49 10.75
N LEU A 36 -3.35 8.29 11.33
CA LEU A 36 -3.42 8.10 12.78
C LEU A 36 -2.24 7.27 13.31
N ILE A 37 -2.00 6.08 12.77
CA ILE A 37 -0.97 5.16 13.33
C ILE A 37 0.44 5.70 13.09
N LEU A 38 0.83 5.94 11.84
CA LEU A 38 2.17 6.46 11.50
C LEU A 38 2.43 7.85 12.12
N PRO A 39 1.50 8.82 12.07
CA PRO A 39 1.65 10.10 12.76
C PRO A 39 1.78 9.96 14.28
N GLY A 40 1.03 9.02 14.88
CA GLY A 40 1.12 8.69 16.29
C GLY A 40 2.51 8.18 16.67
N ILE A 41 3.04 7.20 15.93
CA ILE A 41 4.40 6.67 16.13
C ILE A 41 5.45 7.79 15.97
N TYR A 42 5.34 8.60 14.92
CA TYR A 42 6.23 9.74 14.70
C TYR A 42 6.20 10.71 15.87
N TYR A 43 5.02 11.07 16.37
CA TYR A 43 4.89 11.99 17.49
C TYR A 43 5.49 11.42 18.77
N LEU A 44 5.29 10.13 19.06
CA LEU A 44 5.83 9.48 20.26
C LEU A 44 7.37 9.48 20.29
N ILE A 45 8.00 9.22 19.14
CA ILE A 45 9.46 9.12 19.01
C ILE A 45 10.12 10.49 18.81
N VAL A 46 9.63 11.28 17.85
CA VAL A 46 10.26 12.54 17.40
C VAL A 46 9.78 13.74 18.22
N ARG A 47 8.60 13.64 18.88
CA ARG A 47 7.98 14.70 19.67
C ARG A 47 7.76 16.01 18.89
N LYS A 48 7.57 15.91 17.58
CA LYS A 48 7.26 17.03 16.66
C LYS A 48 5.89 16.80 16.00
N ASN A 49 5.28 17.88 15.52
CA ASN A 49 3.99 17.80 14.83
C ASN A 49 4.12 16.96 13.52
N PRO A 50 3.49 15.77 13.46
CA PRO A 50 3.60 14.87 12.31
C PRO A 50 2.87 15.42 11.07
N TYR A 51 1.79 16.18 11.26
CA TYR A 51 0.99 16.69 10.14
C TYR A 51 1.74 17.76 9.35
N ARG A 52 2.59 18.57 10.00
CA ARG A 52 3.51 19.46 9.26
C ARG A 52 4.50 18.67 8.41
N PHE A 53 5.01 17.56 8.93
CA PHE A 53 5.92 16.69 8.20
C PHE A 53 5.24 16.08 6.96
N ILE A 54 4.00 15.61 7.11
CA ILE A 54 3.17 15.07 6.02
C ILE A 54 2.83 16.14 4.98
N LEU A 55 2.41 17.34 5.41
CA LEU A 55 2.09 18.44 4.50
C LEU A 55 3.29 18.83 3.63
N ASN A 56 4.49 18.83 4.21
CA ASN A 56 5.73 19.07 3.47
C ASN A 56 6.05 17.98 2.44
N GLN A 57 5.44 16.79 2.53
CA GLN A 57 5.52 15.72 1.53
C GLN A 57 4.40 15.77 0.48
N GLY A 58 3.58 16.83 0.46
CA GLY A 58 2.40 16.90 -0.41
C GLY A 58 2.66 16.65 -1.90
N GLU A 59 3.76 17.18 -2.46
CA GLU A 59 4.14 16.92 -3.86
C GLU A 59 4.46 15.45 -4.12
N ALA A 60 5.16 14.79 -3.18
CA ALA A 60 5.45 13.37 -3.28
C ALA A 60 4.15 12.55 -3.20
N LEU A 61 3.26 12.88 -2.26
CA LEU A 61 1.96 12.21 -2.13
C LEU A 61 1.07 12.36 -3.37
N LEU A 62 1.02 13.56 -3.97
CA LEU A 62 0.30 13.81 -5.21
C LEU A 62 0.91 13.03 -6.38
N THR A 63 2.24 12.95 -6.45
CA THR A 63 2.96 12.15 -7.46
C THR A 63 2.63 10.66 -7.30
N ALA A 64 2.66 10.15 -6.06
CA ALA A 64 2.33 8.76 -5.76
C ALA A 64 0.89 8.43 -6.15
N PHE A 65 -0.04 9.33 -5.85
CA PHE A 65 -1.44 9.17 -6.23
C PHE A 65 -1.64 9.20 -7.75
N GLY A 66 -0.99 10.13 -8.45
CA GLY A 66 -1.12 10.29 -9.90
C GLY A 66 -0.43 9.20 -10.71
N THR A 67 0.69 8.65 -10.20
CA THR A 67 1.48 7.64 -10.92
C THR A 67 1.21 6.21 -10.45
N ALA A 68 0.58 6.04 -9.28
CA ALA A 68 0.43 4.75 -8.60
C ALA A 68 1.75 3.97 -8.44
N SER A 69 2.90 4.67 -8.34
CA SER A 69 4.23 4.06 -8.29
C SER A 69 5.14 4.69 -7.22
N SER A 70 5.65 3.86 -6.32
CA SER A 70 6.63 4.25 -5.29
C SER A 70 7.98 4.66 -5.89
N THR A 71 8.41 3.99 -6.98
CA THR A 71 9.69 4.29 -7.64
C THR A 71 9.62 5.59 -8.44
N ALA A 72 8.50 5.86 -9.10
CA ALA A 72 8.27 7.14 -9.79
C ALA A 72 8.19 8.32 -8.81
N THR A 73 7.78 8.06 -7.58
CA THR A 73 7.66 9.07 -6.50
C THR A 73 8.96 9.30 -5.74
N LEU A 74 9.93 8.39 -5.87
CA LEU A 74 11.18 8.43 -5.10
C LEU A 74 11.94 9.77 -5.24
N PRO A 75 12.11 10.37 -6.43
CA PRO A 75 12.82 11.64 -6.58
C PRO A 75 12.14 12.80 -5.85
N SER A 76 10.81 12.93 -5.95
CA SER A 76 10.06 14.00 -5.30
C SER A 76 9.98 13.82 -3.78
N SER A 77 9.92 12.58 -3.29
CA SER A 77 10.01 12.25 -1.87
C SER A 77 11.34 12.68 -1.26
N ILE A 78 12.46 12.33 -1.91
CA ILE A 78 13.81 12.73 -1.46
C ILE A 78 13.93 14.26 -1.42
N ALA A 79 13.49 14.95 -2.49
CA ALA A 79 13.53 16.42 -2.55
C ALA A 79 12.71 17.05 -1.42
N CYS A 80 11.47 16.60 -1.19
CA CYS A 80 10.64 17.11 -0.10
C CYS A 80 11.27 16.88 1.28
N LEU A 81 11.93 15.72 1.49
CA LEU A 81 12.60 15.41 2.76
C LEU A 81 13.83 16.29 3.01
N GLU A 82 14.68 16.48 2.00
CA GLU A 82 15.89 17.32 2.10
C GLU A 82 15.52 18.82 2.19
N GLU A 83 14.62 19.29 1.33
CA GLU A 83 14.36 20.72 1.14
C GLU A 83 13.29 21.29 2.06
N LYS A 84 12.21 20.55 2.31
CA LYS A 84 11.05 21.04 3.10
C LYS A 84 11.10 20.55 4.55
N ASN A 85 11.40 19.28 4.76
CA ASN A 85 11.53 18.71 6.11
C ASN A 85 12.93 18.83 6.73
N LYS A 86 13.93 19.29 5.96
CA LYS A 86 15.31 19.53 6.41
C LYS A 86 15.94 18.30 7.10
N VAL A 87 15.61 17.10 6.61
CA VAL A 87 16.21 15.85 7.11
C VAL A 87 17.63 15.73 6.56
N ASN A 88 18.54 15.13 7.34
CA ASN A 88 19.92 14.93 6.92
C ASN A 88 19.99 14.14 5.61
N ARG A 89 20.64 14.72 4.59
CA ARG A 89 20.78 14.17 3.24
C ARG A 89 21.39 12.76 3.20
N ASN A 90 22.36 12.46 4.07
CA ASN A 90 22.96 11.13 4.13
C ASN A 90 21.96 10.09 4.63
N VAL A 91 21.09 10.46 5.58
CA VAL A 91 20.02 9.58 6.08
C VAL A 91 18.95 9.38 5.00
N VAL A 92 18.49 10.46 4.37
CA VAL A 92 17.45 10.39 3.32
C VAL A 92 17.89 9.50 2.17
N ARG A 93 19.08 9.73 1.62
CA ARG A 93 19.59 9.01 0.44
C ARG A 93 19.93 7.55 0.70
N PHE A 94 20.06 7.16 1.96
CA PHE A 94 20.25 5.76 2.34
C PHE A 94 18.91 5.08 2.65
N VAL A 95 18.11 5.66 3.56
CA VAL A 95 16.91 5.01 4.10
C VAL A 95 15.75 5.01 3.10
N VAL A 96 15.53 6.11 2.37
CA VAL A 96 14.35 6.27 1.53
C VAL A 96 14.35 5.33 0.30
N PRO A 97 15.47 5.17 -0.44
CA PRO A 97 15.52 4.20 -1.54
C PRO A 97 15.31 2.77 -1.08
N ILE A 98 15.90 2.38 0.07
CA ILE A 98 15.68 1.06 0.66
C ILE A 98 14.20 0.89 1.02
N GLY A 99 13.62 1.89 1.69
CA GLY A 99 12.21 1.90 2.08
C GLY A 99 11.24 1.82 0.90
N ALA A 100 11.53 2.47 -0.22
CA ALA A 100 10.67 2.42 -1.40
C ALA A 100 10.51 1.01 -2.00
N THR A 101 11.47 0.12 -1.73
CA THR A 101 11.40 -1.30 -2.10
C THR A 101 10.78 -2.11 -0.96
N ILE A 102 11.33 -2.06 0.25
CA ILE A 102 10.95 -3.02 1.30
C ILE A 102 9.69 -2.64 2.09
N ASN A 103 9.34 -1.35 2.18
CA ASN A 103 8.29 -0.86 3.06
C ASN A 103 6.94 -0.76 2.32
N MET A 104 6.30 -1.92 2.13
CA MET A 104 5.05 -2.06 1.38
C MET A 104 3.80 -2.23 2.28
N ASP A 105 3.64 -1.39 3.30
CA ASP A 105 2.52 -1.46 4.27
C ASP A 105 1.14 -1.48 3.61
N GLY A 106 0.93 -0.61 2.60
CA GLY A 106 -0.35 -0.53 1.88
C GLY A 106 -0.66 -1.83 1.14
N THR A 107 0.35 -2.47 0.55
CA THR A 107 0.22 -3.77 -0.12
C THR A 107 -0.09 -4.86 0.89
N ALA A 108 0.63 -4.92 2.02
CA ALA A 108 0.36 -5.91 3.07
C ALA A 108 -1.09 -5.81 3.59
N LEU A 109 -1.57 -4.58 3.82
CA LEU A 109 -2.95 -4.32 4.26
C LEU A 109 -3.95 -4.78 3.20
N TYR A 110 -3.74 -4.41 1.94
CA TYR A 110 -4.59 -4.84 0.82
C TYR A 110 -4.63 -6.37 0.69
N GLU A 111 -3.48 -7.04 0.73
CA GLU A 111 -3.37 -8.50 0.60
C GLU A 111 -4.07 -9.22 1.77
N ALA A 112 -3.87 -8.76 3.00
CA ALA A 112 -4.54 -9.32 4.17
C ALA A 112 -6.06 -9.17 4.09
N VAL A 113 -6.55 -7.96 3.78
CA VAL A 113 -8.01 -7.71 3.65
C VAL A 113 -8.60 -8.50 2.48
N ALA A 114 -7.89 -8.63 1.35
CA ALA A 114 -8.34 -9.42 0.21
C ALA A 114 -8.45 -10.90 0.55
N ALA A 115 -7.45 -11.47 1.25
CA ALA A 115 -7.49 -12.86 1.69
C ALA A 115 -8.65 -13.13 2.66
N ILE A 116 -8.88 -12.23 3.62
CA ILE A 116 -9.99 -12.32 4.57
C ILE A 116 -11.33 -12.21 3.83
N PHE A 117 -11.46 -11.27 2.91
CA PHE A 117 -12.69 -11.09 2.10
C PHE A 117 -13.01 -12.33 1.26
N ILE A 118 -12.00 -12.93 0.62
CA ILE A 118 -12.18 -14.18 -0.14
C ILE A 118 -12.62 -15.32 0.79
N ALA A 119 -12.00 -15.45 1.97
CA ALA A 119 -12.39 -16.47 2.96
C ALA A 119 -13.86 -16.30 3.39
N GLN A 120 -14.26 -15.08 3.70
CA GLN A 120 -15.65 -14.75 4.08
C GLN A 120 -16.64 -15.01 2.94
N SER A 121 -16.29 -14.70 1.68
CA SER A 121 -17.15 -14.98 0.52
C SER A 121 -17.38 -16.47 0.24
N ARG A 122 -16.52 -17.33 0.81
CA ARG A 122 -16.62 -18.79 0.72
C ARG A 122 -17.15 -19.42 2.00
N GLU A 123 -17.71 -18.60 2.90
CA GLU A 123 -18.26 -19.04 4.18
C GLU A 123 -17.23 -19.79 5.05
N VAL A 124 -15.95 -19.42 4.92
CA VAL A 124 -14.88 -19.94 5.78
C VAL A 124 -14.83 -19.10 7.05
N ASP A 125 -15.03 -19.75 8.19
CA ASP A 125 -14.93 -19.09 9.49
C ASP A 125 -13.53 -18.50 9.72
N MET A 126 -13.48 -17.23 10.11
CA MET A 126 -12.25 -16.52 10.42
C MET A 126 -12.18 -16.26 11.91
N ASP A 127 -11.46 -17.11 12.64
CA ASP A 127 -11.11 -16.84 14.02
C ASP A 127 -9.91 -15.88 14.12
N PHE A 128 -9.63 -15.41 15.33
CA PHE A 128 -8.54 -14.47 15.57
C PHE A 128 -7.17 -15.04 15.14
N ALA A 129 -6.95 -16.34 15.32
CA ALA A 129 -5.70 -17.00 14.96
C ALA A 129 -5.47 -16.99 13.43
N ARG A 130 -6.49 -17.31 12.63
CA ARG A 130 -6.43 -17.27 11.16
C ARG A 130 -6.19 -15.86 10.66
N VAL A 131 -6.86 -14.87 11.23
CA VAL A 131 -6.63 -13.45 10.89
C VAL A 131 -5.17 -13.08 11.15
N LEU A 132 -4.62 -13.43 12.31
CA LEU A 132 -3.22 -13.15 12.64
C LEU A 132 -2.23 -13.82 11.66
N ILE A 133 -2.46 -15.11 11.35
CA ILE A 133 -1.62 -15.85 10.41
C ILE A 133 -1.66 -15.21 9.01
N VAL A 134 -2.85 -14.84 8.53
CA VAL A 134 -3.02 -14.16 7.24
C VAL A 134 -2.29 -12.82 7.23
N SER A 135 -2.41 -12.02 8.29
CA SER A 135 -1.72 -10.74 8.40
C SER A 135 -0.19 -10.89 8.37
N ILE A 136 0.37 -11.82 9.15
CA ILE A 136 1.82 -12.08 9.16
C ILE A 136 2.29 -12.56 7.78
N THR A 137 1.54 -13.47 7.16
CA THR A 137 1.87 -14.01 5.84
C THR A 137 1.82 -12.92 4.77
N ALA A 138 0.81 -12.06 4.79
CA ALA A 138 0.69 -10.91 3.88
C ALA A 138 1.85 -9.93 4.06
N THR A 139 2.26 -9.62 5.29
CA THR A 139 3.44 -8.78 5.54
C THR A 139 4.72 -9.42 4.98
N ALA A 140 4.91 -10.73 5.17
CA ALA A 140 6.06 -11.43 4.61
C ALA A 140 6.04 -11.44 3.07
N ALA A 141 4.87 -11.68 2.48
CA ALA A 141 4.68 -11.70 1.04
C ALA A 141 4.92 -10.32 0.40
N SER A 142 4.42 -9.25 1.01
CA SER A 142 4.59 -7.88 0.49
C SER A 142 6.06 -7.46 0.45
N VAL A 143 6.85 -7.85 1.46
CA VAL A 143 8.30 -7.59 1.45
C VAL A 143 9.01 -8.44 0.40
N GLY A 144 8.62 -9.72 0.25
CA GLY A 144 9.20 -10.64 -0.73
C GLY A 144 8.91 -10.25 -2.19
N ALA A 145 7.72 -9.70 -2.47
CA ALA A 145 7.32 -9.26 -3.79
C ALA A 145 8.17 -8.08 -4.31
N ALA A 146 8.70 -7.25 -3.41
CA ALA A 146 9.58 -6.15 -3.77
C ALA A 146 10.92 -6.60 -4.39
N GLY A 147 11.35 -7.83 -4.10
CA GLY A 147 12.58 -8.43 -4.63
C GLY A 147 12.41 -9.08 -6.00
N ILE A 148 11.17 -9.22 -6.49
CA ILE A 148 10.88 -9.72 -7.84
C ILE A 148 10.73 -8.48 -8.74
N PRO A 149 11.68 -8.20 -9.65
CA PRO A 149 11.50 -7.13 -10.62
C PRO A 149 10.21 -7.46 -11.39
N GLN A 150 9.18 -6.61 -11.27
CA GLN A 150 8.03 -6.71 -12.16
C GLN A 150 8.56 -6.41 -13.57
N VAL A 151 8.87 -7.48 -14.32
CA VAL A 151 9.22 -7.39 -15.73
C VAL A 151 8.09 -6.63 -16.41
N ASN A 152 8.45 -5.44 -16.91
CA ASN A 152 7.63 -4.54 -17.72
C ASN A 152 6.48 -5.26 -18.44
N LEU A 153 5.25 -5.07 -17.95
CA LEU A 153 4.04 -5.38 -18.72
C LEU A 153 3.67 -4.25 -19.70
N THR A 154 4.54 -3.26 -19.86
CA THR A 154 4.57 -2.37 -21.04
C THR A 154 5.67 -2.85 -21.97
N GLY A 155 5.26 -3.46 -23.08
CA GLY A 155 6.16 -3.93 -24.12
C GLY A 155 7.01 -2.79 -24.68
N ASN A 156 8.33 -2.94 -24.60
CA ASN A 156 9.23 -2.36 -25.58
C ASN A 156 9.60 -3.48 -26.57
N LYS A 157 8.77 -3.64 -27.61
CA LYS A 157 9.29 -4.16 -28.88
C LYS A 157 10.18 -3.05 -29.42
N GLU A 158 11.49 -3.26 -29.32
CA GLU A 158 12.57 -2.78 -30.19
C GLU A 158 13.86 -2.66 -29.36
N MET A 159 14.69 -3.70 -29.43
CA MET A 159 16.08 -3.58 -29.87
C MET A 159 16.64 -4.99 -30.08
N HIS A 160 17.07 -5.23 -31.33
CA HIS A 160 17.64 -6.42 -31.97
C HIS A 160 16.65 -7.41 -32.59
#